data_AF-A0A951GUS5-F1
#
_entry.id   AF-A0A951GUS5-F1
#
_cell.length_a   1.000
_cell.length_b   1.000
_cell.length_c   1.000
_cell.angle_alpha   90.00
_cell.angle_beta   90.00
_cell.angle_gamma   90.00
#
_symmetry.space_group_name_H-M   'P 1'
#
loop_
_entity.id
_entity.type
_entity.pdbx_description
1 polymer ?
#
loop_
_entity_poly.entity_id
_entity_poly.type
_entity_poly.pdbx_seq_one_letter_code
_entity_poly.pdbx_strand_id
1 'polypeptide(L)'
;GCRAVAAARLQAPGSEWAAFRAIQLANFTTPLVLEDDAELAVVLDRVPGIDGPGLIARLDDPDVTEAYERDRAEARTAAGSPAELQRKTASTDGPVRFTAPSVVFEANGHRLIAGGFQPVEAYDVLIANLDPTLERRPPPEDPLPPLEHFRAGLTTQEVAALMTHGNDAPDRKAAETALLDLVAAGTATREPLGDDALWKHAPV
;
A
#
# COMPACT_ATOMS: atom_id res chain seq x y z
N GLY A 1 -14.30 -6.43 1.02
CA GLY A 1 -12.96 -5.91 0.61
C GLY A 1 -12.99 -4.59 -0.16
N CYS A 2 -13.05 -4.60 -1.50
CA CYS A 2 -12.79 -3.41 -2.33
C CYS A 2 -13.72 -2.21 -2.07
N ARG A 3 -15.02 -2.46 -1.89
CA ARG A 3 -15.99 -1.40 -1.57
C ARG A 3 -15.72 -0.74 -0.22
N ALA A 4 -15.14 -1.45 0.75
CA ALA A 4 -14.77 -0.85 2.04
C ALA A 4 -13.66 0.20 1.88
N VAL A 5 -12.71 -0.03 0.97
CA VAL A 5 -11.67 0.93 0.63
C VAL A 5 -12.27 2.17 -0.05
N ALA A 6 -13.22 1.98 -0.98
CA ALA A 6 -13.94 3.08 -1.61
C ALA A 6 -14.79 3.86 -0.60
N ALA A 7 -15.50 3.17 0.31
CA ALA A 7 -16.29 3.78 1.37
C ALA A 7 -15.42 4.62 2.33
N ALA A 8 -14.24 4.12 2.71
CA ALA A 8 -13.27 4.87 3.50
C ALA A 8 -12.85 6.18 2.80
N ARG A 9 -12.50 6.10 1.50
CA ARG A 9 -12.16 7.28 0.68
C ARG A 9 -13.27 8.33 0.70
N LEU A 10 -14.52 7.90 0.55
CA LEU A 10 -15.68 8.80 0.52
C LEU A 10 -16.00 9.42 1.88
N GLN A 11 -15.80 8.67 2.98
CA GLN A 11 -16.00 9.18 4.33
C GLN A 11 -14.93 10.20 4.74
N ALA A 12 -13.66 9.90 4.45
CA ALA A 12 -12.54 10.77 4.74
C ALA A 12 -11.40 10.52 3.73
N PRO A 13 -11.20 11.42 2.73
CA PRO A 13 -10.12 11.26 1.76
C PRO A 13 -8.75 11.08 2.43
N GLY A 14 -8.01 10.07 1.99
CA GLY A 14 -6.74 9.63 2.59
C GLY A 14 -6.89 8.46 3.56
N SER A 15 -8.07 8.22 4.13
CA SER A 15 -8.29 7.08 5.04
C SER A 15 -8.31 5.73 4.33
N GLU A 16 -8.55 5.71 3.02
CA GLU A 16 -8.54 4.49 2.21
C GLU A 16 -7.20 3.75 2.24
N TRP A 17 -6.08 4.47 2.44
CA TRP A 17 -4.76 3.86 2.52
C TRP A 17 -4.57 3.07 3.82
N ALA A 18 -5.09 3.60 4.93
CA ALA A 18 -5.05 2.92 6.22
C ALA A 18 -6.01 1.72 6.23
N ALA A 19 -7.21 1.88 5.68
CA ALA A 19 -8.18 0.79 5.50
C ALA A 19 -7.58 -0.32 4.62
N PHE A 20 -7.04 0.04 3.45
CA PHE A 20 -6.46 -0.92 2.52
C PHE A 20 -5.29 -1.68 3.15
N ARG A 21 -4.37 -0.98 3.84
CA ARG A 21 -3.27 -1.62 4.56
C ARG A 21 -3.79 -2.61 5.61
N ALA A 22 -4.74 -2.21 6.45
CA ALA A 22 -5.30 -3.11 7.47
C ALA A 22 -5.91 -4.38 6.86
N ILE A 23 -6.66 -4.23 5.76
CA ILE A 23 -7.24 -5.35 5.00
C ILE A 23 -6.14 -6.26 4.44
N GLN A 24 -5.08 -5.70 3.85
CA GLN A 24 -3.95 -6.47 3.33
C GLN A 24 -3.27 -7.28 4.44
N LEU A 25 -2.94 -6.63 5.56
CA LEU A 25 -2.30 -7.31 6.69
C LEU A 25 -3.20 -8.44 7.22
N ALA A 26 -4.51 -8.20 7.39
CA ALA A 26 -5.45 -9.21 7.84
C ALA A 26 -5.52 -10.41 6.87
N ASN A 27 -5.65 -10.15 5.57
CA ASN A 27 -5.75 -11.19 4.54
C ASN A 27 -4.51 -12.10 4.49
N PHE A 28 -3.31 -11.55 4.66
CA PHE A 28 -2.07 -12.31 4.50
C PHE A 28 -1.57 -12.95 5.79
N THR A 29 -2.03 -12.50 6.96
CA THR A 29 -1.42 -12.89 8.24
C THR A 29 -2.40 -13.50 9.25
N THR A 30 -3.67 -13.63 8.86
CA THR A 30 -4.73 -14.21 9.69
C THR A 30 -5.60 -15.16 8.86
N PRO A 31 -6.38 -16.07 9.49
CA PRO A 31 -7.30 -16.95 8.77
C PRO A 31 -8.63 -16.27 8.35
N LEU A 32 -8.71 -14.94 8.43
CA LEU A 32 -9.92 -14.15 8.17
C LEU A 32 -10.46 -14.34 6.74
N VAL A 33 -11.78 -14.25 6.60
CA VAL A 33 -12.49 -14.28 5.31
C VAL A 33 -12.86 -12.85 4.89
N LEU A 34 -12.31 -12.36 3.78
CA LEU A 34 -12.49 -10.97 3.33
C LEU A 34 -13.91 -10.63 2.85
N GLU A 35 -14.71 -11.65 2.56
CA GLU A 35 -16.10 -11.58 2.18
C GLU A 35 -17.05 -11.58 3.39
N ASP A 36 -16.55 -11.84 4.60
CA ASP A 36 -17.36 -11.74 5.82
C ASP A 36 -17.34 -10.30 6.34
N ASP A 37 -18.49 -9.64 6.24
CA ASP A 37 -18.70 -8.26 6.66
C ASP A 37 -18.46 -8.04 8.17
N ALA A 38 -18.77 -9.03 9.02
CA ALA A 38 -18.56 -8.92 10.46
C ALA A 38 -17.07 -9.02 10.81
N GLU A 39 -16.34 -9.94 10.17
CA GLU A 39 -14.88 -10.03 10.35
C GLU A 39 -14.16 -8.78 9.80
N LEU A 40 -14.60 -8.29 8.64
CA LEU A 40 -14.05 -7.09 8.03
C LEU A 40 -14.30 -5.84 8.89
N ALA A 41 -15.48 -5.71 9.51
CA ALA A 41 -15.78 -4.63 10.45
C ALA A 41 -14.78 -4.62 11.62
N VAL A 42 -14.49 -5.79 12.22
CA VAL A 42 -13.56 -5.94 13.34
C VAL A 42 -12.13 -5.54 12.96
N VAL A 43 -11.68 -5.84 11.73
CA VAL A 43 -10.37 -5.40 11.24
C VAL A 43 -10.31 -3.89 11.11
N LEU A 44 -11.33 -3.30 10.47
CA LEU A 44 -11.36 -1.87 10.17
C LEU A 44 -11.50 -1.01 11.43
N ASP A 45 -12.24 -1.49 12.43
CA ASP A 45 -12.44 -0.80 13.72
C ASP A 45 -11.15 -0.64 14.53
N ARG A 46 -10.13 -1.46 14.24
CA ARG A 46 -8.79 -1.33 14.86
C ARG A 46 -7.95 -0.20 14.26
N VAL A 47 -8.38 0.39 13.15
CA VAL A 47 -7.64 1.44 12.46
C VAL A 47 -8.01 2.80 13.07
N PRO A 48 -7.05 3.57 13.63
CA PRO A 48 -7.35 4.87 14.21
C PRO A 48 -8.05 5.80 13.21
N GLY A 49 -9.19 6.35 13.62
CA GLY A 49 -9.99 7.26 12.79
C GLY A 49 -10.95 6.58 11.82
N ILE A 50 -11.07 5.26 11.86
CA ILE A 50 -12.03 4.49 11.06
C ILE A 50 -13.13 3.90 11.96
N ASP A 51 -14.38 4.15 11.61
CA ASP A 51 -15.55 3.46 12.17
C ASP A 51 -15.82 2.22 11.32
N GLY A 52 -15.32 1.06 11.76
CA GLY A 52 -15.44 -0.20 11.02
C GLY A 52 -16.89 -0.58 10.73
N PRO A 53 -17.76 -0.72 11.76
CA PRO A 53 -19.18 -1.01 11.57
C PRO A 53 -19.90 0.01 10.69
N GLY A 54 -19.61 1.30 10.87
CA GLY A 54 -20.18 2.37 10.05
C GLY A 54 -19.80 2.26 8.57
N LEU A 55 -18.54 1.93 8.26
CA LEU A 55 -18.10 1.70 6.88
C LEU A 55 -18.78 0.48 6.25
N ILE A 56 -18.90 -0.61 6.99
CA ILE A 56 -19.52 -1.84 6.50
C ILE A 56 -21.01 -1.65 6.21
N ALA A 57 -21.72 -0.88 7.05
CA ALA A 57 -23.12 -0.56 6.82
C ALA A 57 -23.39 0.19 5.51
N ARG A 58 -22.36 0.84 4.94
CA ARG A 58 -22.44 1.67 3.73
C ARG A 58 -22.02 0.96 2.45
N LEU A 59 -21.59 -0.31 2.49
CA LEU A 59 -20.98 -0.96 1.32
C LEU A 59 -21.88 -0.97 0.07
N ASP A 60 -23.20 -1.03 0.27
CA ASP A 60 -24.18 -1.05 -0.81
C ASP A 60 -24.81 0.33 -1.09
N ASP A 61 -24.30 1.40 -0.45
CA ASP A 61 -24.73 2.76 -0.77
C ASP A 61 -24.44 3.07 -2.25
N PRO A 62 -25.32 3.82 -2.94
CA PRO A 62 -25.15 4.14 -4.35
C PRO A 62 -23.83 4.87 -4.66
N ASP A 63 -23.37 5.75 -3.78
CA ASP A 63 -22.13 6.51 -3.95
C ASP A 63 -20.89 5.62 -3.83
N VAL A 64 -20.88 4.66 -2.91
CA VAL A 64 -19.83 3.65 -2.77
C VAL A 64 -19.77 2.75 -4.01
N THR A 65 -20.93 2.32 -4.51
CA THR A 65 -21.01 1.54 -5.75
C THR A 65 -20.49 2.33 -6.94
N GLU A 66 -20.88 3.60 -7.08
CA GLU A 66 -20.39 4.47 -8.15
C GLU A 66 -18.87 4.65 -8.07
N ALA A 67 -18.31 4.90 -6.89
CA ALA A 67 -16.87 5.03 -6.70
C ALA A 67 -16.13 3.74 -7.07
N TYR A 68 -16.63 2.57 -6.64
CA TYR A 68 -16.06 1.28 -7.01
C TYR A 68 -16.11 1.04 -8.53
N GLU A 69 -17.23 1.30 -9.19
CA GLU A 69 -17.35 1.12 -10.64
C GLU A 69 -16.46 2.09 -11.43
N ARG A 70 -16.21 3.30 -10.89
CA ARG A 70 -15.26 4.26 -11.47
C ARG A 70 -13.83 3.71 -11.46
N ASP A 71 -13.35 3.26 -10.30
CA ASP A 71 -12.02 2.64 -10.15
C ASP A 71 -11.91 1.38 -11.05
N ARG A 72 -12.99 0.59 -11.11
CA ARG A 72 -13.10 -0.61 -11.94
C ARG A 72 -13.06 -0.29 -13.44
N ALA A 73 -13.66 0.81 -13.87
CA ALA A 73 -13.65 1.27 -15.25
C ALA A 73 -12.27 1.81 -15.66
N GLU A 74 -11.62 2.57 -14.78
CA GLU A 74 -10.26 3.08 -15.00
C GLU A 74 -9.25 1.93 -15.22
N ALA A 75 -9.34 0.87 -14.41
CA ALA A 75 -8.50 -0.30 -14.60
C ALA A 75 -8.66 -0.97 -15.99
N ARG A 76 -9.78 -0.74 -16.70
CA ARG A 76 -10.13 -1.31 -18.03
C ARG A 76 -9.72 -0.42 -19.21
N THR A 77 -8.86 0.57 -19.00
CA THR A 77 -8.34 1.43 -20.07
C THR A 77 -6.94 1.02 -20.54
N ALA A 78 -6.55 -0.26 -20.38
CA ALA A 78 -5.18 -0.70 -20.61
C ALA A 78 -4.87 -1.09 -22.08
N ALA A 79 -5.88 -1.09 -22.95
CA ALA A 79 -5.71 -1.36 -24.37
C ALA A 79 -4.76 -0.34 -25.04
N GLY A 80 -3.86 -0.81 -25.91
CA GLY A 80 -2.85 -0.03 -26.59
C GLY A 80 -1.70 0.45 -25.71
N SER A 81 -1.63 0.02 -24.45
CA SER A 81 -0.64 0.50 -23.48
C SER A 81 0.69 -0.28 -23.53
N PRO A 82 1.79 0.29 -23.01
CA PRO A 82 3.03 -0.47 -22.78
C PRO A 82 2.83 -1.71 -21.91
N ALA A 83 1.87 -1.70 -20.97
CA ALA A 83 1.55 -2.87 -20.16
C ALA A 83 0.98 -4.01 -21.03
N GLU A 84 0.13 -3.71 -22.01
CA GLU A 84 -0.40 -4.71 -22.94
C GLU A 84 0.70 -5.26 -23.84
N LEU A 85 1.58 -4.39 -24.36
CA LEU A 85 2.76 -4.81 -25.13
C LEU A 85 3.64 -5.80 -24.34
N GLN A 86 3.80 -5.56 -23.03
CA GLN A 86 4.55 -6.43 -22.12
C GLN A 86 3.78 -7.69 -21.71
N ARG A 87 2.53 -7.87 -22.17
CA ARG A 87 1.62 -8.95 -21.75
C ARG A 87 1.36 -8.95 -20.24
N LYS A 88 1.32 -7.76 -19.65
CA LYS A 88 1.01 -7.50 -18.23
C LYS A 88 -0.40 -6.90 -18.08
N THR A 89 -1.32 -7.37 -18.92
CA THR A 89 -2.74 -7.03 -18.91
C THR A 89 -3.56 -8.31 -18.98
N ALA A 90 -4.86 -8.20 -18.72
CA ALA A 90 -5.80 -9.31 -18.84
C ALA A 90 -7.03 -8.87 -19.66
N SER A 91 -7.67 -9.82 -20.33
CA SER A 91 -8.90 -9.60 -21.14
C SER A 91 -9.99 -10.63 -20.85
N THR A 92 -9.90 -11.30 -19.69
CA THR A 92 -10.75 -12.45 -19.34
C THR A 92 -12.20 -12.09 -18.98
N ASP A 93 -12.52 -10.82 -18.77
CA ASP A 93 -13.80 -10.36 -18.22
C ASP A 93 -14.32 -9.06 -18.88
N GLY A 94 -13.96 -8.83 -20.14
CA GLY A 94 -14.35 -7.65 -20.90
C GLY A 94 -13.16 -6.97 -21.59
N PRO A 95 -13.11 -5.62 -21.63
CA PRO A 95 -12.00 -4.87 -22.20
C PRO A 95 -10.65 -5.22 -21.57
N VAL A 96 -9.57 -4.92 -22.29
CA VAL A 96 -8.20 -5.10 -21.78
C VAL A 96 -8.01 -4.25 -20.54
N ARG A 97 -7.68 -4.91 -19.42
CA ARG A 97 -7.48 -4.29 -18.12
C ARG A 97 -6.05 -4.45 -17.62
N PHE A 98 -5.61 -3.48 -16.83
CA PHE A 98 -4.38 -3.62 -16.06
C PHE A 98 -4.49 -4.81 -15.10
N THR A 99 -3.43 -5.61 -14.99
CA THR A 99 -3.33 -6.57 -13.89
C THR A 99 -2.86 -5.86 -12.63
N ALA A 100 -3.31 -6.32 -11.46
CA ALA A 100 -2.85 -5.77 -10.20
C ALA A 100 -1.54 -6.47 -9.75
N PRO A 101 -0.52 -5.71 -9.26
CA PRO A 101 -0.45 -4.25 -9.32
C PRO A 101 -0.06 -3.75 -10.72
N SER A 102 -0.45 -2.53 -11.07
CA SER A 102 0.10 -1.74 -12.17
C SER A 102 0.12 -0.28 -11.75
N VAL A 103 1.11 0.49 -12.19
CA VAL A 103 1.26 1.91 -11.83
C VAL A 103 1.33 2.77 -13.08
N VAL A 104 0.58 3.87 -13.09
CA VAL A 104 0.63 4.90 -14.11
C VAL A 104 1.21 6.16 -13.48
N PHE A 105 2.27 6.70 -14.07
CA PHE A 105 2.87 7.98 -13.67
C PHE A 105 2.53 9.04 -14.72
N GLU A 106 2.08 10.20 -14.26
CA GLU A 106 1.72 11.33 -15.13
C GLU A 106 2.32 12.63 -14.58
N ALA A 107 3.11 13.31 -15.40
CA ALA A 107 3.64 14.64 -15.12
C ALA A 107 4.07 15.32 -16.42
N ASN A 108 4.02 16.65 -16.47
CA ASN A 108 4.52 17.43 -17.61
C ASN A 108 3.96 17.02 -18.98
N GLY A 109 2.72 16.52 -19.03
CA GLY A 109 2.08 16.01 -20.26
C GLY A 109 2.61 14.64 -20.74
N HIS A 110 3.54 14.04 -20.00
CA HIS A 110 4.03 12.69 -20.22
C HIS A 110 3.27 11.69 -19.35
N ARG A 111 3.10 10.49 -19.90
CA ARG A 111 2.44 9.36 -19.24
C ARG A 111 3.29 8.12 -19.40
N LEU A 112 3.75 7.57 -18.28
CA LEU A 112 4.56 6.36 -18.22
C LEU A 112 3.80 5.27 -17.47
N ILE A 113 3.96 4.01 -17.90
CA ILE A 113 3.21 2.89 -17.33
C ILE A 113 4.16 1.77 -16.95
N ALA A 114 4.09 1.37 -15.69
CA ALA A 114 4.69 0.18 -15.14
C ALA A 114 3.59 -0.88 -14.96
N GLY A 115 3.38 -1.70 -16.00
CA GLY A 115 2.39 -2.79 -15.94
C GLY A 115 2.89 -3.93 -15.05
N GLY A 116 1.98 -4.59 -14.33
CA GLY A 116 2.26 -5.74 -13.47
C GLY A 116 3.19 -5.43 -12.30
N PHE A 117 3.53 -6.47 -11.53
CA PHE A 117 4.58 -6.36 -10.51
C PHE A 117 5.92 -6.06 -11.18
N GLN A 118 6.59 -5.01 -10.70
CA GLN A 118 7.91 -4.57 -11.17
C GLN A 118 8.83 -4.38 -9.96
N PRO A 119 10.15 -4.54 -10.16
CA PRO A 119 11.14 -4.21 -9.14
C PRO A 119 11.20 -2.68 -8.92
N VAL A 120 11.69 -2.24 -7.75
CA VAL A 120 11.70 -0.81 -7.37
C VAL A 120 12.51 0.04 -8.34
N GLU A 121 13.59 -0.52 -8.87
CA GLU A 121 14.49 0.12 -9.83
C GLU A 121 13.77 0.47 -11.14
N ALA A 122 12.78 -0.32 -11.55
CA ALA A 122 11.98 0.02 -12.72
C ALA A 122 11.14 1.29 -12.47
N TYR A 123 10.58 1.44 -11.27
CA TYR A 123 9.86 2.66 -10.90
C TYR A 123 10.83 3.86 -10.77
N ASP A 124 12.01 3.68 -10.16
CA ASP A 124 13.04 4.73 -10.03
C ASP A 124 13.45 5.28 -11.40
N VAL A 125 13.76 4.40 -12.35
CA VAL A 125 14.10 4.80 -13.73
C VAL A 125 12.95 5.54 -14.41
N LEU A 126 11.70 5.09 -14.26
CA LEU A 126 10.55 5.78 -14.85
C LEU A 126 10.35 7.17 -14.26
N ILE A 127 10.43 7.31 -12.93
CA ILE A 127 10.26 8.60 -12.25
C ILE A 127 11.37 9.58 -12.65
N ALA A 128 12.63 9.14 -12.67
CA ALA A 128 13.77 9.98 -13.05
C ALA A 128 13.71 10.45 -14.52
N ASN A 129 13.15 9.62 -15.42
CA ASN A 129 12.93 10.01 -16.82
C ASN A 129 11.69 10.89 -16.99
N LEU A 130 10.70 10.76 -16.10
CA LEU A 130 9.49 11.58 -16.13
C LEU A 130 9.77 13.01 -15.68
N ASP A 131 10.57 13.17 -14.62
CA ASP A 131 10.97 14.48 -14.12
C ASP A 131 12.40 14.42 -13.53
N PRO A 132 13.42 14.84 -14.30
CA PRO A 132 14.80 14.87 -13.84
C PRO A 132 15.11 16.01 -12.87
N THR A 133 14.13 16.88 -12.54
CA THR A 133 14.32 18.01 -11.62
C THR A 133 14.01 17.67 -10.16
N LEU A 134 13.49 16.46 -9.90
CA LEU A 134 13.16 15.99 -8.57
C LEU A 134 14.38 15.86 -7.66
N GLU A 135 14.19 16.15 -6.37
CA GLU A 135 15.21 15.92 -5.34
C GLU A 135 15.17 14.47 -4.85
N ARG A 136 16.32 13.78 -4.93
CA ARG A 136 16.48 12.43 -4.38
C ARG A 136 16.85 12.52 -2.90
N ARG A 137 15.94 12.06 -2.03
CA ARG A 137 16.23 11.89 -0.60
C ARG A 137 17.13 10.67 -0.39
N PRO A 138 18.21 10.76 0.42
CA PRO A 138 19.00 9.59 0.77
C PRO A 138 18.17 8.63 1.64
N PRO A 139 18.50 7.32 1.62
CA PRO A 139 18.00 6.38 2.63
C PRO A 139 18.33 6.89 4.05
N PRO A 140 17.45 6.65 5.04
CA PRO A 140 17.73 6.99 6.43
C PRO A 140 18.78 6.03 7.01
N GLU A 141 19.64 6.56 7.88
CA GLU A 141 20.72 5.81 8.55
C GLU A 141 20.18 4.89 9.67
N ASP A 142 19.00 5.19 10.20
CA ASP A 142 18.34 4.42 11.25
C ASP A 142 16.81 4.34 11.01
N PRO A 143 16.11 3.38 11.65
CA PRO A 143 14.70 3.13 11.35
C PRO A 143 13.72 4.10 12.02
N LEU A 144 14.16 5.00 12.90
CA LEU A 144 13.26 5.90 13.64
C LEU A 144 12.54 6.90 12.72
N PRO A 145 13.19 7.64 11.80
CA PRO A 145 12.49 8.57 10.92
C PRO A 145 11.41 7.92 10.04
N PRO A 146 11.63 6.72 9.43
CA PRO A 146 10.55 5.97 8.81
C PRO A 146 9.37 5.68 9.74
N LEU A 147 9.62 5.24 10.98
CA LEU A 147 8.54 4.94 11.92
C LEU A 147 7.75 6.18 12.35
N GLU A 148 8.40 7.34 12.45
CA GLU A 148 7.73 8.62 12.71
C GLU A 148 6.84 9.06 11.52
N HIS A 149 7.34 8.83 10.30
CA HIS A 149 6.62 9.17 9.08
C HIS A 149 5.42 8.25 8.84
N PHE A 150 5.62 6.94 8.93
CA PHE A 150 4.60 5.91 8.67
C PHE A 150 3.90 5.48 9.96
N ARG A 151 3.01 6.34 10.46
CA ARG A 151 2.32 6.13 11.75
C ARG A 151 1.49 4.85 11.86
N ALA A 152 1.03 4.29 10.74
CA ALA A 152 0.34 3.00 10.70
C ALA A 152 1.28 1.81 11.00
N GLY A 153 2.59 2.06 11.05
CA GLY A 153 3.64 1.09 11.27
C GLY A 153 4.18 0.47 9.98
N LEU A 154 5.39 -0.06 10.08
CA LEU A 154 6.11 -0.73 9.00
C LEU A 154 6.42 -2.17 9.40
N THR A 155 6.46 -3.08 8.44
CA THR A 155 7.03 -4.41 8.62
C THR A 155 8.55 -4.34 8.57
N THR A 156 9.24 -5.36 9.09
CA THR A 156 10.71 -5.44 9.05
C THR A 156 11.24 -5.30 7.61
N GLN A 157 10.55 -5.92 6.65
CA GLN A 157 10.95 -5.87 5.24
C GLN A 157 10.78 -4.48 4.61
N GLU A 158 9.73 -3.73 4.98
CA GLU A 158 9.53 -2.36 4.51
C GLU A 158 10.60 -1.42 5.06
N VAL A 159 10.96 -1.56 6.35
CA VAL A 159 12.06 -0.80 6.95
C VAL A 159 13.38 -1.10 6.24
N ALA A 160 13.69 -2.39 6.02
CA ALA A 160 14.90 -2.79 5.31
C ALA A 160 14.96 -2.20 3.90
N ALA A 161 13.84 -2.20 3.17
CA ALA A 161 13.76 -1.62 1.83
C ALA A 161 13.98 -0.10 1.84
N LEU A 162 13.42 0.62 2.82
CA LEU A 162 13.60 2.07 2.95
C LEU A 162 15.04 2.46 3.30
N MET A 163 15.74 1.64 4.08
CA MET A 163 17.15 1.84 4.47
C MET A 163 18.15 1.37 3.40
N THR A 164 17.69 0.81 2.28
CA THR A 164 18.57 0.27 1.25
C THR A 164 19.20 1.40 0.41
N HIS A 165 20.52 1.33 0.23
CA HIS A 165 21.25 2.25 -0.66
C HIS A 165 21.30 1.74 -2.10
N GLY A 166 21.10 2.65 -3.05
CA GLY A 166 21.21 2.34 -4.47
C GLY A 166 20.31 1.17 -4.89
N ASN A 167 20.92 0.14 -5.50
CA ASN A 167 20.26 -1.09 -5.95
C ASN A 167 20.74 -2.30 -5.12
N ASP A 168 21.19 -2.07 -3.88
CA ASP A 168 21.61 -3.15 -2.99
C ASP A 168 20.40 -4.01 -2.58
N ALA A 169 20.67 -5.21 -2.06
CA ALA A 169 19.61 -6.03 -1.48
C ALA A 169 19.24 -5.50 -0.08
N PRO A 170 17.95 -5.45 0.28
CA PRO A 170 17.54 -5.06 1.63
C PRO A 170 18.13 -5.98 2.72
N ASP A 171 18.84 -5.41 3.69
CA ASP A 171 19.34 -6.15 4.85
C ASP A 171 18.26 -6.24 5.93
N ARG A 172 17.40 -7.25 5.79
CA ARG A 172 16.31 -7.50 6.74
C ARG A 172 16.82 -7.76 8.16
N LYS A 173 17.98 -8.41 8.32
CA LYS A 173 18.51 -8.78 9.64
C LYS A 173 19.05 -7.55 10.38
N ALA A 174 19.77 -6.68 9.67
CA ALA A 174 20.23 -5.42 10.23
C ALA A 174 19.05 -4.54 10.64
N ALA A 175 18.02 -4.43 9.78
CA ALA A 175 16.81 -3.67 10.09
C ALA A 175 16.10 -4.21 11.34
N GLU A 176 15.91 -5.53 11.45
CA GLU A 176 15.29 -6.15 12.63
C GLU A 176 16.08 -5.88 13.91
N THR A 177 17.41 -5.96 13.84
CA THR A 177 18.29 -5.68 14.98
C THR A 177 18.12 -4.22 15.45
N ALA A 178 18.17 -3.26 14.53
CA ALA A 178 18.00 -1.85 14.85
C ALA A 178 16.60 -1.53 15.40
N LEU A 179 15.55 -2.19 14.89
CA LEU A 179 14.19 -2.04 15.40
C LEU A 179 14.04 -2.58 16.83
N LEU A 180 14.69 -3.70 17.14
CA LEU A 180 14.73 -4.25 18.50
C LEU A 180 15.45 -3.32 19.47
N ASP A 181 16.53 -2.65 19.04
CA ASP A 181 17.23 -1.65 19.84
C ASP A 181 16.32 -0.45 20.16
N LEU A 182 15.51 0.01 19.21
CA LEU A 182 14.49 1.06 19.46
C LEU A 182 13.41 0.60 20.46
N VAL A 183 12.97 -0.66 20.38
CA VAL A 183 12.02 -1.23 21.35
C VAL A 183 12.65 -1.31 22.75
N ALA A 184 13.90 -1.75 22.85
CA ALA A 184 14.64 -1.79 24.12
C ALA A 184 14.83 -0.39 24.73
N ALA A 185 14.98 0.63 23.88
CA ALA A 185 15.05 2.03 24.29
C ALA A 185 13.68 2.67 24.61
N GLY A 186 12.57 1.96 24.33
CA GLY A 186 11.21 2.47 24.54
C GLY A 186 10.73 3.47 23.50
N THR A 187 11.43 3.63 22.38
CA THR A 187 11.07 4.58 21.30
C THR A 187 10.22 3.95 20.20
N ALA A 188 10.13 2.63 20.17
CA ALA A 188 9.27 1.89 19.26
C ALA A 188 8.47 0.80 19.98
N THR A 189 7.37 0.37 19.37
CA THR A 189 6.61 -0.81 19.77
C THR A 189 6.65 -1.88 18.70
N ARG A 190 6.57 -3.14 19.13
CA ARG A 190 6.52 -4.33 18.26
C ARG A 190 5.18 -5.03 18.44
N GLU A 191 4.35 -5.01 17.42
CA GLU A 191 3.09 -5.75 17.39
C GLU A 191 3.26 -7.02 16.56
N PRO A 192 3.00 -8.23 17.12
CA PRO A 192 3.10 -9.46 16.35
C PRO A 192 2.19 -9.46 15.12
N LEU A 193 2.72 -9.91 13.97
CA LEU A 193 1.98 -9.97 12.72
C LEU A 193 2.47 -11.14 11.87
N GLY A 194 1.65 -12.19 11.74
CA GLY A 194 2.05 -13.41 11.02
C GLY A 194 3.29 -14.05 11.66
N ASP A 195 4.34 -14.25 10.85
CA ASP A 195 5.66 -14.74 11.26
C ASP A 195 6.66 -13.61 11.60
N ASP A 196 6.23 -12.35 11.54
CA ASP A 196 7.05 -11.16 11.77
C ASP A 196 6.35 -10.20 12.77
N ALA A 197 6.49 -8.89 12.55
CA ALA A 197 5.87 -7.84 13.33
C ALA A 197 5.57 -6.59 12.50
N LEU A 198 4.62 -5.82 13.02
CA LEU A 198 4.39 -4.44 12.67
C LEU A 198 5.05 -3.54 13.73
N TRP A 199 5.98 -2.70 13.29
CA TRP A 199 6.76 -1.80 14.13
C TRP A 199 6.18 -0.40 14.05
N LYS A 200 6.00 0.26 15.19
CA LYS A 200 5.45 1.62 15.26
C LYS A 200 6.33 2.49 16.15
N HIS A 201 6.33 3.79 15.87
CA HIS A 201 6.86 4.76 16.82
C HIS A 201 6.02 4.71 18.12
N ALA A 202 6.69 4.74 19.27
CA ALA A 202 5.99 4.73 20.55
C ALA A 202 5.18 6.04 20.73
N PRO A 203 3.93 5.99 21.21
CA PRO A 203 3.21 7.21 21.56
C PRO A 203 3.92 7.93 22.71
N VAL A 204 4.07 9.24 22.60
CA VAL A 204 4.56 10.14 23.67
C VAL A 204 3.52 10.23 24.79
#